data_AF-A0A9E3II74-F1
#
_entry.id   AF-A0A9E3II74-F1
#
_cell.length_a   1.000
_cell.length_b   1.000
_cell.length_c   1.000
_cell.angle_alpha   90.00
_cell.angle_beta   90.00
_cell.angle_gamma   90.00
#
_symmetry.space_group_name_H-M   'P 1'
#
loop_
_entity.id
_entity.type
_entity.pdbx_description
1 polymer ?
#
loop_
_entity_poly.entity_id
_entity_poly.type
_entity_poly.pdbx_seq_one_letter_code
_entity_poly.pdbx_strand_id
1 'polypeptide(L)'
;MTNVTALTNTVTEPADNDWIYIWDASTPANPDAKMSPSALRPAGAKVTHYYRAAGNITIPDLAAGVEGTATFTVTGAAVGDNALFNPTAALPANLAITTVYVSAANTVSVRFRNLHAADAFVTAALACVALVIRSAA
;
A
#
# COMPACT_ATOMS: atom_id res chain seq x y z
N MET A 1 25.06 -15.52 -19.56
CA MET A 1 24.15 -15.13 -20.66
C MET A 1 24.91 -15.03 -21.96
N THR A 2 25.19 -16.17 -22.57
CA THR A 2 25.83 -16.22 -23.91
C THR A 2 24.82 -16.05 -25.04
N ASN A 3 23.51 -16.23 -24.75
CA ASN A 3 22.44 -16.17 -25.75
C ASN A 3 21.75 -14.79 -25.88
N VAL A 4 21.93 -13.87 -24.92
CA VAL A 4 21.24 -12.56 -24.94
C VAL A 4 21.75 -11.66 -26.06
N THR A 5 23.06 -11.71 -26.36
CA THR A 5 23.68 -10.94 -27.44
C THR A 5 23.20 -11.32 -28.85
N ALA A 6 22.48 -12.45 -29.00
CA ALA A 6 21.88 -12.87 -30.27
C ALA A 6 20.42 -12.43 -30.45
N LEU A 7 19.81 -11.81 -29.43
CA LEU A 7 18.42 -11.35 -29.48
C LEU A 7 18.36 -9.94 -30.09
N THR A 8 17.70 -9.81 -31.25
CA THR A 8 17.56 -8.54 -31.98
C THR A 8 16.20 -7.87 -31.79
N ASN A 9 15.21 -8.61 -31.28
CA ASN A 9 13.86 -8.11 -31.05
C ASN A 9 13.68 -7.68 -29.59
N THR A 10 13.13 -6.49 -29.39
CA THR A 10 12.73 -5.99 -28.07
C THR A 10 11.24 -6.22 -27.86
N VAL A 11 10.88 -6.88 -26.76
CA VAL A 11 9.48 -7.01 -26.32
C VAL A 11 9.19 -5.87 -25.33
N THR A 12 8.18 -5.06 -25.61
CA THR A 12 7.77 -3.94 -24.74
C THR A 12 6.81 -4.36 -23.64
N GLU A 13 6.01 -5.40 -23.89
CA GLU A 13 5.06 -5.96 -22.92
C GLU A 13 5.04 -7.49 -23.08
N PRO A 14 5.29 -8.27 -22.00
CA PRO A 14 5.21 -9.72 -22.07
C PRO A 14 3.74 -10.17 -22.17
N ALA A 15 3.45 -11.08 -23.09
CA ALA A 15 2.15 -11.73 -23.22
C ALA A 15 1.99 -12.89 -22.22
N ASP A 16 0.74 -13.31 -22.00
CA ASP A 16 0.44 -14.54 -21.26
C ASP A 16 1.11 -15.73 -21.96
N ASN A 17 1.96 -16.45 -21.21
CA ASN A 17 2.83 -17.56 -21.63
C ASN A 17 4.16 -17.23 -22.31
N ASP A 18 4.57 -15.96 -22.37
CA ASP A 18 5.94 -15.64 -22.76
C ASP A 18 6.94 -16.29 -21.79
N TRP A 19 8.13 -16.65 -22.27
CA TRP A 19 9.23 -17.11 -21.43
C TRP A 19 10.28 -16.01 -21.36
N ILE A 20 10.69 -15.66 -20.15
CA ILE A 20 11.72 -14.65 -19.91
C ILE A 20 13.04 -15.38 -19.66
N TYR A 21 14.05 -15.03 -20.46
CA TYR A 21 15.42 -15.53 -20.26
C TYR A 21 16.03 -14.83 -19.04
N ILE A 22 16.58 -15.61 -18.12
CA ILE A 22 17.23 -15.14 -16.90
C ILE A 22 18.60 -15.78 -16.73
N TRP A 23 19.49 -15.06 -16.06
CA TRP A 23 20.74 -15.63 -15.60
C TRP A 23 20.51 -16.21 -14.20
N ASP A 24 20.45 -17.52 -14.09
CA ASP A 24 20.26 -18.23 -12.82
C ASP A 24 21.60 -18.40 -12.10
N ALA A 25 21.85 -17.49 -11.16
CA ALA A 25 23.05 -17.50 -10.32
C ALA A 25 23.13 -18.73 -9.40
N SER A 26 22.02 -19.44 -9.16
CA SER A 26 22.00 -20.67 -8.35
C SER A 26 22.53 -21.90 -9.10
N THR A 27 22.61 -21.83 -10.44
CA THR A 27 23.09 -22.92 -11.30
C THR A 27 24.30 -22.48 -12.14
N PRO A 28 25.46 -22.17 -11.53
CA PRO A 28 26.59 -21.52 -12.21
C PRO A 28 27.22 -22.35 -13.34
N ALA A 29 27.06 -23.67 -13.33
CA ALA A 29 27.54 -24.57 -14.40
C ALA A 29 26.71 -24.47 -15.69
N ASN A 30 25.45 -24.04 -15.59
CA ASN A 30 24.57 -23.80 -16.73
C ASN A 30 23.58 -22.68 -16.38
N PRO A 31 24.05 -21.42 -16.35
CA PRO A 31 23.29 -20.35 -15.73
C PRO A 31 22.28 -19.69 -16.68
N ASP A 32 22.18 -20.14 -17.93
CA ASP A 32 21.20 -19.62 -18.89
C ASP A 32 19.90 -20.41 -18.75
N ALA A 33 18.89 -19.78 -18.14
CA ALA A 33 17.60 -20.40 -17.83
C ALA A 33 16.43 -19.60 -18.41
N LYS A 34 15.25 -20.21 -18.43
CA LYS A 34 13.98 -19.55 -18.78
C LYS A 34 12.99 -19.66 -17.63
N MET A 35 12.21 -18.61 -17.44
CA MET A 35 11.21 -18.53 -16.39
C MET A 35 9.91 -17.99 -16.98
N SER A 36 8.77 -18.55 -16.59
CA SER A 36 7.47 -17.97 -16.94
C SER A 36 7.24 -16.68 -16.13
N PRO A 37 6.45 -15.72 -16.62
CA PRO A 37 6.01 -14.55 -15.84
C PRO A 37 5.38 -14.93 -14.50
N SER A 38 4.74 -16.09 -14.43
CA SER A 38 4.19 -16.65 -13.19
C SER A 38 5.27 -17.10 -12.19
N ALA A 39 6.43 -17.54 -12.66
CA ALA A 39 7.55 -17.99 -11.82
C ALA A 39 8.51 -16.85 -11.44
N LEU A 40 8.54 -15.73 -12.18
CA LEU A 40 9.21 -14.48 -11.75
C LEU A 40 8.59 -13.89 -10.49
N ARG A 41 7.36 -14.31 -10.18
CA ARG A 41 6.63 -13.89 -9.00
C ARG A 41 6.69 -15.06 -8.00
N PRO A 42 7.25 -14.86 -6.79
CA PRO A 42 7.21 -15.88 -5.75
C PRO A 42 5.77 -16.37 -5.52
N ALA A 43 5.60 -17.65 -5.18
CA ALA A 43 4.29 -18.19 -4.82
C ALA A 43 3.75 -17.45 -3.57
N GLY A 44 2.59 -16.78 -3.70
CA GLY A 44 1.97 -16.00 -2.63
C GLY A 44 1.02 -14.91 -3.12
N ALA A 45 0.43 -14.15 -2.19
CA ALA A 45 -0.48 -13.05 -2.49
C ALA A 45 0.24 -11.95 -3.30
N LYS A 46 -0.22 -11.72 -4.53
CA LYS A 46 0.34 -10.73 -5.46
C LYS A 46 -0.24 -9.37 -5.15
N VAL A 47 0.60 -8.36 -4.95
CA VAL A 47 0.12 -6.96 -5.01
C VAL A 47 -0.33 -6.68 -6.44
N THR A 48 -1.62 -6.42 -6.62
CA THR A 48 -2.23 -6.13 -7.93
C THR A 48 -2.38 -4.63 -8.15
N HIS A 49 -2.55 -3.86 -7.08
CA HIS A 49 -2.72 -2.41 -7.14
C HIS A 49 -2.02 -1.72 -5.98
N TYR A 50 -1.53 -0.51 -6.27
CA TYR A 50 -0.89 0.38 -5.32
C TYR A 50 -1.48 1.79 -5.51
N TYR A 51 -2.31 2.23 -4.57
CA TYR A 51 -2.95 3.54 -4.62
C TYR A 51 -2.38 4.43 -3.53
N ARG A 52 -1.83 5.59 -3.92
CA ARG A 52 -1.27 6.58 -2.99
C ARG A 52 -2.02 7.88 -3.12
N ALA A 53 -2.45 8.45 -2.01
CA ALA A 53 -3.03 9.79 -1.95
C ALA A 53 -2.39 10.58 -0.81
N ALA A 54 -2.19 11.87 -1.03
CA ALA A 54 -1.66 12.82 -0.06
C ALA A 54 -2.63 13.98 0.09
N GLY A 55 -2.76 14.52 1.29
CA GLY A 55 -3.69 15.61 1.56
C GLY A 55 -3.89 15.81 3.05
N ASN A 56 -5.03 16.38 3.42
CA ASN A 56 -5.42 16.61 4.80
C ASN A 56 -6.59 15.72 5.18
N ILE A 57 -6.51 15.09 6.35
CA ILE A 57 -7.64 14.47 7.03
C ILE A 57 -8.10 15.39 8.16
N THR A 58 -9.41 15.53 8.35
CA THR A 58 -9.97 16.30 9.47
C THR A 58 -10.21 15.35 10.65
N ILE A 59 -9.46 15.53 11.73
CA ILE A 59 -9.69 14.81 12.99
C ILE A 59 -10.96 15.39 13.62
N PRO A 60 -11.98 14.59 13.98
CA PRO A 60 -13.20 15.10 14.59
C PRO A 60 -12.95 15.66 15.99
N ASP A 61 -13.93 16.38 16.54
CA ASP A 61 -13.95 16.70 17.96
C ASP A 61 -14.04 15.42 18.79
N LEU A 62 -13.22 15.32 19.85
CA LEU A 62 -13.15 14.14 20.70
C LEU A 62 -13.18 14.54 22.17
N ALA A 63 -14.21 14.11 22.89
CA ALA A 63 -14.20 14.19 24.36
C ALA A 63 -13.01 13.42 24.96
N ALA A 64 -12.67 13.72 26.22
CA ALA A 64 -11.60 13.04 26.93
C ALA A 64 -11.82 11.52 26.98
N GLY A 65 -10.79 10.74 26.65
CA GLY A 65 -10.84 9.28 26.65
C GLY A 65 -11.68 8.64 25.53
N VAL A 66 -12.21 9.41 24.59
CA VAL A 66 -13.12 8.93 23.53
C VAL A 66 -12.40 8.74 22.19
N GLU A 67 -12.94 7.83 21.38
CA GLU A 67 -12.52 7.56 20.01
C GLU A 67 -13.48 8.16 19.00
N GLY A 68 -12.94 8.57 17.85
CA GLY A 68 -13.73 9.00 16.71
C GLY A 68 -13.05 8.63 15.40
N THR A 69 -13.85 8.54 14.34
CA THR A 69 -13.39 8.12 13.02
C THR A 69 -13.42 9.30 12.07
N ALA A 70 -12.30 9.51 11.39
CA ALA A 70 -12.22 10.38 10.22
C ALA A 70 -12.07 9.53 8.95
N THR A 71 -12.43 10.11 7.82
CA THR A 71 -12.32 9.47 6.51
C THR A 71 -11.37 10.25 5.62
N PHE A 72 -10.59 9.53 4.82
CA PHE A 72 -9.68 10.07 3.82
C PHE A 72 -9.90 9.37 2.49
N THR A 73 -9.96 10.15 1.41
CA THR A 73 -10.25 9.61 0.08
C THR A 73 -9.00 9.05 -0.56
N VAL A 74 -9.05 7.79 -0.96
CA VAL A 74 -8.01 7.14 -1.78
C VAL A 74 -8.70 6.51 -2.99
N THR A 75 -8.69 7.19 -4.13
CA THR A 75 -9.35 6.70 -5.35
C THR A 75 -8.81 5.34 -5.76
N GLY A 76 -9.71 4.39 -6.01
CA GLY A 76 -9.41 3.01 -6.37
C GLY A 76 -9.41 2.02 -5.19
N ALA A 77 -9.43 2.50 -3.94
CA ALA A 77 -9.49 1.64 -2.76
C ALA A 77 -10.80 0.85 -2.71
N ALA A 78 -10.74 -0.40 -2.27
CA ALA A 78 -11.88 -1.27 -2.03
C ALA A 78 -11.76 -1.97 -0.67
N VAL A 79 -12.89 -2.35 -0.09
CA VAL A 79 -12.93 -3.09 1.18
C VAL A 79 -12.12 -4.38 1.06
N GLY A 80 -11.28 -4.65 2.06
CA GLY A 80 -10.35 -5.78 2.07
C GLY A 80 -8.94 -5.45 1.59
N ASP A 81 -8.71 -4.27 1.00
CA ASP A 81 -7.36 -3.80 0.73
C ASP A 81 -6.63 -3.44 2.04
N ASN A 82 -5.31 -3.61 2.05
CA ASN A 82 -4.47 -3.20 3.17
C ASN A 82 -4.24 -1.69 3.12
N ALA A 83 -4.53 -0.98 4.20
CA ALA A 83 -4.34 0.46 4.30
C ALA A 83 -3.19 0.79 5.26
N LEU A 84 -2.28 1.64 4.80
CA LEU A 84 -1.25 2.29 5.60
C LEU A 84 -1.54 3.79 5.62
N PHE A 85 -1.37 4.40 6.78
CA PHE A 85 -1.59 5.83 6.97
C PHE A 85 -0.39 6.43 7.68
N ASN A 86 0.17 7.48 7.10
CA ASN A 86 1.33 8.17 7.64
C ASN A 86 1.03 9.67 7.77
N PRO A 87 0.94 10.23 8.98
CA PRO A 87 0.98 11.67 9.20
C PRO A 87 2.29 12.26 8.65
N THR A 88 2.20 13.33 7.86
CA THR A 88 3.37 14.09 7.40
C THR A 88 3.61 15.34 8.25
N ALA A 89 2.62 15.74 9.05
CA ALA A 89 2.76 16.68 10.14
C ALA A 89 2.75 15.93 11.49
N ALA A 90 3.26 16.57 12.54
CA ALA A 90 3.20 16.02 13.88
C ALA A 90 1.75 15.79 14.30
N LEU A 91 1.47 14.61 14.87
CA LEU A 91 0.17 14.34 15.47
C LEU A 91 -0.01 15.27 16.68
N PRO A 92 -1.17 15.93 16.85
CA PRO A 92 -1.44 16.74 18.03
C PRO A 92 -1.21 15.94 19.33
N ALA A 93 -0.76 16.64 20.37
CA ALA A 93 -0.49 16.01 21.66
C ALA A 93 -1.72 15.28 22.20
N ASN A 94 -1.49 14.16 22.91
CA ASN A 94 -2.51 13.31 23.50
C ASN A 94 -3.51 12.69 22.51
N LEU A 95 -3.19 12.67 21.20
CA LEU A 95 -3.91 11.83 20.26
C LEU A 95 -3.12 10.55 19.94
N ALA A 96 -3.86 9.47 19.71
CA ALA A 96 -3.32 8.24 19.13
C ALA A 96 -4.16 7.80 17.93
N ILE A 97 -3.51 7.18 16.95
CA ILE A 97 -4.19 6.47 15.86
C ILE A 97 -4.29 5.00 16.26
N THR A 98 -5.50 4.49 16.41
CA THR A 98 -5.73 3.12 16.93
C THR A 98 -6.01 2.12 15.82
N THR A 99 -6.60 2.55 14.70
CA THR A 99 -6.94 1.66 13.59
C THR A 99 -6.99 2.42 12.28
N VAL A 100 -6.57 1.77 11.20
CA VAL A 100 -6.63 2.27 9.83
C VAL A 100 -7.13 1.13 8.94
N TYR A 101 -8.17 1.37 8.14
CA TYR A 101 -8.72 0.34 7.25
C TYR A 101 -9.51 0.98 6.09
N VAL A 102 -9.66 0.26 4.98
CA VAL A 102 -10.57 0.67 3.90
C VAL A 102 -12.00 0.29 4.30
N SER A 103 -12.83 1.29 4.58
CA SER A 103 -14.20 1.09 5.09
C SER A 103 -15.25 0.99 3.98
N ALA A 104 -14.97 1.60 2.82
CA ALA A 104 -15.82 1.56 1.64
C ALA A 104 -14.98 1.84 0.38
N ALA A 105 -15.61 1.77 -0.79
CA ALA A 105 -14.98 2.18 -2.03
C ALA A 105 -14.43 3.62 -1.90
N ASN A 106 -13.19 3.81 -2.38
CA ASN A 106 -12.45 5.06 -2.33
C ASN A 106 -12.22 5.66 -0.92
N THR A 107 -12.48 4.91 0.17
CA THR A 107 -12.56 5.48 1.52
C THR A 107 -11.68 4.73 2.51
N VAL A 108 -10.65 5.40 3.04
CA VAL A 108 -9.87 4.94 4.19
C VAL A 108 -10.43 5.59 5.45
N SER A 109 -10.78 4.77 6.44
CA SER A 109 -11.14 5.22 7.77
C SER A 109 -9.95 5.15 8.71
N VAL A 110 -9.74 6.23 9.45
CA VAL A 110 -8.70 6.34 10.48
C VAL A 110 -9.39 6.62 11.81
N ARG A 111 -9.11 5.80 12.81
CA ARG A 111 -9.65 5.98 14.16
C ARG A 111 -8.63 6.69 15.04
N PHE A 112 -9.05 7.82 15.60
CA PHE A 112 -8.29 8.61 16.54
C PHE A 112 -8.85 8.42 17.94
N ARG A 113 -7.97 8.39 18.94
CA ARG A 113 -8.32 8.34 20.35
C ARG A 113 -7.73 9.56 21.06
N ASN A 114 -8.57 10.26 21.81
CA ASN A 114 -8.08 11.25 22.78
C ASN A 114 -7.61 10.53 24.05
N LEU A 115 -6.32 10.60 24.31
CA LEU A 115 -5.66 10.01 25.48
C LEU A 115 -5.71 10.92 26.70
N HIS A 116 -6.19 12.15 26.55
CA HIS A 116 -6.33 13.07 27.66
C HIS A 116 -7.44 12.62 28.63
N ALA A 117 -7.22 12.85 29.92
CA ALA A 117 -8.11 12.38 30.98
C ALA A 117 -9.28 13.34 31.30
N ALA A 118 -9.15 14.62 30.97
CA ALA A 118 -10.13 15.66 31.31
C ALA A 118 -10.55 16.54 30.11
N ASP A 119 -9.57 17.05 29.37
CA ASP A 119 -9.80 17.94 28.23
C ASP A 119 -10.25 17.22 26.95
N ALA A 120 -11.19 17.86 26.26
CA ALA A 120 -11.60 17.49 24.91
C ALA A 120 -10.58 18.01 23.87
N PHE A 121 -10.40 17.24 22.81
CA PHE A 121 -9.70 17.67 21.62
C PHE A 121 -10.69 18.36 20.67
N VAL A 122 -10.29 19.54 20.19
CA VAL A 122 -11.03 20.30 19.18
C VAL A 122 -10.49 19.92 17.80
N THR A 123 -11.40 19.73 16.84
CA THR A 123 -11.12 19.35 15.46
C THR A 123 -9.92 20.10 14.86
N ALA A 124 -9.10 19.36 14.10
CA ALA A 124 -7.97 19.93 13.38
C ALA A 124 -7.69 19.15 12.09
N ALA A 125 -7.15 19.87 11.10
CA ALA A 125 -6.62 19.25 9.89
C ALA A 125 -5.22 18.67 10.14
N LEU A 126 -5.00 17.42 9.76
CA LEU A 126 -3.71 16.73 9.82
C LEU A 126 -3.24 16.41 8.40
N ALA A 127 -2.06 16.88 8.03
CA ALA A 127 -1.44 16.51 6.75
C ALA A 127 -0.98 15.05 6.82
N CYS A 128 -1.30 14.27 5.78
CA CYS A 128 -1.05 12.85 5.76
C CYS A 128 -0.86 12.29 4.34
N VAL A 129 -0.32 11.09 4.28
CA VAL A 129 -0.28 10.22 3.10
C VAL A 129 -0.94 8.90 3.47
N ALA A 130 -1.91 8.48 2.66
CA ALA A 130 -2.49 7.15 2.74
C ALA A 130 -1.99 6.31 1.56
N LEU A 131 -1.68 5.06 1.85
CA LEU A 131 -1.31 4.04 0.89
C LEU A 131 -2.27 2.86 1.02
N VAL A 132 -2.88 2.45 -0.08
CA VAL A 132 -3.72 1.27 -0.15
C VAL A 132 -3.10 0.24 -1.09
N ILE A 133 -2.97 -0.99 -0.60
CA ILE A 133 -2.37 -2.12 -1.31
C ILE A 133 -3.43 -3.21 -1.47
N ARG A 134 -3.76 -3.54 -2.71
CA ARG A 134 -4.62 -4.68 -3.02
C ARG A 134 -3.77 -5.90 -3.33
N SER A 135 -4.03 -7.01 -2.66
CA SER A 135 -3.42 -8.30 -2.99
C SER A 135 -4.45 -9.32 -3.46
N ALA A 136 -4.10 -10.13 -4.46
CA ALA A 136 -4.88 -11.28 -4.92
C ALA A 136 -4.04 -12.56 -4.76
N ALA A 137 -4.68 -13.64 -4.29
CA ALA A 137 -4.08 -14.97 -4.26
C ALA A 137 -4.04 -15.59 -5.67
#